data_AF-A0A2E6MS99-F1
#
_entry.id   AF-A0A2E6MS99-F1
#
_cell.length_a   1.000
_cell.length_b   1.000
_cell.length_c   1.000
_cell.angle_alpha   90.00
_cell.angle_beta   90.00
_cell.angle_gamma   90.00
#
_symmetry.space_group_name_H-M   'P 1'
#
loop_
_entity.id
_entity.type
_entity.pdbx_description
1 polymer ?
#
loop_
_entity_poly.entity_id
_entity_poly.type
_entity_poly.pdbx_seq_one_letter_code
_entity_poly.pdbx_strand_id
1 'polypeptide(L)'
;MKIKTPLLDKVNFPKDFKKFNLNELKSLSEDLRKEVIDAVSETGGHLGAGLGVVELTVALHKIFDTPKDKLIWDVGHQCYPHKIITGRRDRIRTIRQPNGLYGFTKRSESEYDPFGAAHSSTSISAGLGMAVAR
;
A
#
# COMPACT_ATOMS: atom_id res chain seq x y z
N MET A 1 -0.78 -23.14 -4.74
CA MET A 1 -1.83 -23.24 -3.68
C MET A 1 -2.24 -21.83 -3.34
N LYS A 2 -3.54 -21.53 -3.22
CA LYS A 2 -3.98 -20.17 -2.83
C LYS A 2 -3.54 -19.90 -1.38
N ILE A 3 -2.76 -18.84 -1.15
CA ILE A 3 -2.33 -18.45 0.19
C ILE A 3 -3.55 -18.12 1.08
N LYS A 4 -3.55 -18.60 2.31
CA LYS A 4 -4.61 -18.32 3.29
C LYS A 4 -4.34 -17.01 4.00
N THR A 5 -5.27 -16.06 3.87
CA THR A 5 -5.14 -14.69 4.37
C THR A 5 -6.49 -14.18 4.93
N PRO A 6 -7.05 -14.86 5.95
CA PRO A 6 -8.45 -14.70 6.37
C PRO A 6 -8.85 -13.29 6.83
N LEU A 7 -7.93 -12.46 7.34
CA LEU A 7 -8.23 -11.07 7.70
C LEU A 7 -8.14 -10.17 6.47
N LEU A 8 -7.13 -10.36 5.64
CA LEU A 8 -6.96 -9.60 4.40
C LEU A 8 -8.07 -9.91 3.38
N ASP A 9 -8.65 -11.12 3.39
CA ASP A 9 -9.80 -11.50 2.56
C ASP A 9 -11.06 -10.67 2.86
N LYS A 10 -11.10 -10.00 4.02
CA LYS A 10 -12.17 -9.08 4.42
C LYS A 10 -11.84 -7.61 4.13
N VAL A 11 -10.67 -7.32 3.56
CA VAL A 11 -10.16 -5.95 3.36
C VAL A 11 -9.97 -5.68 1.87
N ASN A 12 -10.83 -4.83 1.32
CA ASN A 12 -10.61 -4.22 0.01
C ASN A 12 -10.03 -2.81 0.16
N PHE A 13 -10.50 -2.04 1.14
CA PHE A 13 -10.11 -0.66 1.39
C PHE A 13 -9.84 -0.38 2.87
N PRO A 14 -9.15 0.74 3.22
CA PRO A 14 -8.86 1.11 4.60
C PRO A 14 -10.07 1.12 5.55
N LYS A 15 -11.24 1.53 5.04
CA LYS A 15 -12.50 1.57 5.79
C LYS A 15 -12.90 0.21 6.39
N ASP A 16 -12.51 -0.90 5.74
CA ASP A 16 -12.95 -2.24 6.11
C ASP A 16 -12.31 -2.73 7.42
N PHE A 17 -11.14 -2.18 7.79
CA PHE A 17 -10.44 -2.53 9.04
C PHE A 17 -10.37 -1.39 10.07
N LYS A 18 -11.10 -0.29 9.85
CA LYS A 18 -11.22 0.81 10.83
C LYS A 18 -11.79 0.37 12.17
N LYS A 19 -12.54 -0.74 12.23
CA LYS A 19 -13.10 -1.30 13.47
C LYS A 19 -12.27 -2.44 14.08
N PHE A 20 -11.22 -2.91 13.40
CA PHE A 20 -10.39 -4.01 13.89
C PHE A 20 -9.69 -3.62 15.20
N ASN A 21 -9.66 -4.54 16.17
CA ASN A 21 -8.87 -4.38 17.38
C ASN A 21 -7.37 -4.64 17.11
N LEU A 22 -6.53 -4.43 18.12
CA LEU A 22 -5.07 -4.57 17.97
C LEU A 22 -4.64 -5.98 17.52
N ASN A 23 -5.29 -7.04 18.00
CA ASN A 23 -4.96 -8.41 17.62
C ASN A 23 -5.36 -8.69 16.16
N GLU A 24 -6.53 -8.20 15.74
CA GLU A 24 -6.97 -8.29 14.35
C GLU A 24 -6.04 -7.51 13.40
N LEU A 25 -5.52 -6.35 13.83
CA LEU A 25 -4.53 -5.59 13.04
C LEU A 25 -3.20 -6.35 12.91
N LYS A 26 -2.72 -7.00 13.97
CA LYS A 26 -1.53 -7.87 13.89
C LYS A 26 -1.75 -9.02 12.91
N SER A 27 -2.90 -9.69 12.99
CA SER A 27 -3.25 -10.76 12.04
C SER A 27 -3.39 -10.24 10.60
N LEU A 28 -3.96 -9.05 10.40
CA LEU A 28 -4.02 -8.40 9.09
C LEU A 28 -2.61 -8.11 8.55
N SER A 29 -1.68 -7.63 9.37
CA SER A 29 -0.28 -7.43 8.97
C SER A 29 0.40 -8.73 8.56
N GLU A 30 0.18 -9.84 9.28
CA GLU A 30 0.71 -11.15 8.87
C GLU A 30 0.14 -11.63 7.54
N ASP A 31 -1.16 -11.47 7.32
CA ASP A 31 -1.81 -11.84 6.07
C ASP A 31 -1.33 -10.96 4.91
N LEU A 32 -1.18 -9.66 5.14
CA LEU A 32 -0.64 -8.70 4.18
C LEU A 32 0.81 -9.03 3.82
N ARG A 33 1.63 -9.40 4.80
CA ARG A 33 3.01 -9.86 4.57
C ARG A 33 3.05 -11.08 3.66
N LYS A 34 2.21 -12.08 3.91
CA LYS A 34 2.13 -13.28 3.05
C LYS A 34 1.73 -12.92 1.62
N GLU A 35 0.76 -12.03 1.45
CA GLU A 35 0.32 -11.56 0.13
C GLU A 35 1.43 -10.84 -0.64
N VAL A 36 2.22 -10.00 0.05
CA VAL A 36 3.37 -9.32 -0.56
C VAL A 36 4.43 -10.33 -1.01
N ILE A 37 4.77 -11.30 -0.15
CA ILE A 37 5.76 -12.34 -0.48
C ILE A 37 5.31 -13.15 -1.69
N ASP A 38 4.05 -13.62 -1.68
CA ASP A 38 3.46 -14.42 -2.74
C ASP A 38 3.45 -13.66 -4.07
N ALA A 39 2.92 -12.43 -4.09
CA ALA A 39 2.87 -11.61 -5.30
C ALA A 39 4.26 -11.32 -5.88
N VAL A 40 5.22 -10.95 -5.03
CA VAL A 40 6.59 -10.63 -5.48
C VAL A 40 7.36 -11.87 -5.91
N SER A 41 7.02 -13.06 -5.40
CA SER A 41 7.60 -14.32 -5.88
C SER A 41 7.28 -14.60 -7.35
N GLU A 42 6.14 -14.08 -7.85
CA GLU A 42 5.72 -14.21 -9.25
C GLU A 42 6.28 -13.08 -10.13
N THR A 43 6.21 -11.83 -9.65
CA THR A 43 6.53 -10.65 -10.48
C THR A 43 7.97 -10.15 -10.35
N GLY A 44 8.69 -10.57 -9.30
CA GLY A 44 9.90 -9.89 -8.84
C GLY A 44 9.63 -8.48 -8.32
N GLY A 45 10.70 -7.72 -8.06
CA GLY A 45 10.63 -6.32 -7.60
C GLY A 45 11.06 -6.10 -6.16
N HIS A 46 10.52 -5.05 -5.52
CA HIS A 46 11.04 -4.51 -4.26
C HIS A 46 10.49 -5.23 -3.02
N LEU A 47 10.93 -6.48 -2.78
CA LEU A 47 10.47 -7.27 -1.64
C LEU A 47 10.84 -6.65 -0.29
N GLY A 48 12.14 -6.46 -0.02
CA GLY A 48 12.63 -6.05 1.30
C GLY A 48 12.06 -4.71 1.77
N ALA A 49 11.96 -3.73 0.85
CA ALA A 49 11.39 -2.42 1.15
C ALA A 49 9.90 -2.51 1.52
N GLY A 50 9.11 -3.31 0.79
CA GLY A 50 7.70 -3.53 1.10
C GLY A 50 7.49 -4.26 2.43
N LEU A 51 8.30 -5.29 2.73
CA LEU A 51 8.21 -6.03 3.99
C LEU A 51 8.51 -5.15 5.21
N GLY A 52 9.43 -4.20 5.09
CA GLY A 52 9.81 -3.30 6.18
C GLY A 52 8.73 -2.28 6.59
N VAL A 53 7.67 -2.12 5.81
CA VAL A 53 6.61 -1.11 6.07
C VAL A 53 5.21 -1.70 6.18
N VAL A 54 5.05 -3.01 6.32
CA VAL A 54 3.74 -3.67 6.41
C VAL A 54 2.91 -3.11 7.58
N GLU A 55 3.47 -3.15 8.80
CA GLU A 55 2.82 -2.65 10.01
C GLU A 55 2.55 -1.14 9.93
N LEU A 56 3.55 -0.38 9.45
CA LEU A 56 3.43 1.06 9.27
C LEU A 56 2.27 1.40 8.33
N THR A 57 2.16 0.68 7.21
CA THR A 57 1.09 0.87 6.24
C THR A 57 -0.29 0.61 6.86
N VAL A 58 -0.44 -0.50 7.59
CA VAL A 58 -1.69 -0.82 8.29
C VAL A 58 -2.02 0.25 9.34
N ALA A 59 -1.04 0.68 10.13
CA ALA A 59 -1.23 1.70 11.15
C ALA A 59 -1.64 3.07 10.57
N LEU A 60 -0.98 3.51 9.50
CA LEU A 60 -1.31 4.77 8.82
C LEU A 60 -2.75 4.75 8.29
N HIS A 61 -3.14 3.68 7.59
CA HIS A 61 -4.50 3.55 7.07
C HIS A 61 -5.55 3.30 8.17
N LYS A 62 -5.17 2.72 9.31
CA LYS A 62 -6.03 2.61 10.49
C LYS A 62 -6.33 3.97 11.12
N ILE A 63 -5.32 4.83 11.24
CA ILE A 63 -5.43 6.12 11.92
C ILE A 63 -5.99 7.20 10.99
N PHE A 64 -5.36 7.42 9.83
CA PHE A 64 -5.72 8.49 8.90
C PHE A 64 -6.89 8.13 7.98
N ASP A 65 -7.70 9.10 7.61
CA ASP A 65 -8.87 8.90 6.74
C ASP A 65 -8.48 9.05 5.26
N THR A 66 -7.63 8.16 4.76
CA THR A 66 -7.25 8.16 3.33
C THR A 66 -8.44 7.74 2.45
N PRO A 67 -8.71 8.39 1.31
CA PRO A 67 -7.84 9.33 0.60
C PRO A 67 -8.12 10.82 0.89
N LYS A 68 -9.00 11.14 1.84
CA LYS A 68 -9.22 12.53 2.30
C LYS A 68 -7.93 13.07 2.92
N ASP A 69 -7.32 12.30 3.81
CA ASP A 69 -5.95 12.53 4.25
C ASP A 69 -4.95 12.09 3.19
N LYS A 70 -3.94 12.93 2.96
CA LYS A 70 -2.93 12.70 1.93
C LYS A 70 -1.76 11.94 2.53
N LEU A 71 -1.63 10.67 2.16
CA LEU A 71 -0.47 9.84 2.47
C LEU A 71 0.49 9.85 1.28
N ILE A 72 1.74 10.29 1.51
CA ILE A 72 2.78 10.36 0.48
C ILE A 72 3.90 9.38 0.85
N TRP A 73 4.27 8.52 -0.09
CA TRP A 73 5.44 7.64 0.02
C TRP A 73 6.60 8.21 -0.79
N ASP A 74 7.74 8.47 -0.15
CA ASP A 74 8.97 8.85 -0.87
C ASP A 74 9.52 7.66 -1.66
N VAL A 75 9.97 7.89 -2.89
CA VAL A 75 10.31 6.86 -3.91
C VAL A 75 9.13 5.96 -4.29
N GLY A 76 8.37 5.41 -3.34
CA GLY A 76 7.22 4.54 -3.57
C GLY A 76 7.55 3.06 -3.75
N HIS A 77 8.82 2.65 -3.79
CA HIS A 77 9.21 1.24 -3.95
C HIS A 77 8.74 0.31 -2.82
N GLN A 78 8.46 0.88 -1.65
CA GLN A 78 7.94 0.23 -0.46
C GLN A 78 6.40 0.12 -0.45
N CYS A 79 5.69 0.66 -1.44
CA CYS A 79 4.23 0.83 -1.37
C CYS A 79 3.39 -0.41 -1.75
N TYR A 80 3.99 -1.59 -1.90
CA TYR A 80 3.24 -2.80 -2.29
C TYR A 80 2.15 -3.18 -1.27
N PRO A 81 2.42 -3.18 0.06
CA PRO A 81 1.37 -3.37 1.06
C PRO A 81 0.27 -2.31 0.94
N HIS A 82 0.64 -1.06 0.65
CA HIS A 82 -0.29 0.05 0.49
C HIS A 82 -1.22 -0.19 -0.70
N LYS A 83 -0.71 -0.61 -1.86
CA LYS A 83 -1.54 -0.94 -3.03
C LYS A 83 -2.52 -2.06 -2.74
N ILE A 84 -2.06 -3.13 -2.08
CA ILE A 84 -2.91 -4.28 -1.73
C ILE A 84 -4.13 -3.85 -0.91
N ILE A 85 -3.96 -3.05 0.15
CA ILE A 85 -5.06 -2.66 1.05
C ILE A 85 -5.84 -1.42 0.61
N THR A 86 -5.59 -0.93 -0.61
CA THR A 86 -6.29 0.22 -1.22
C THR A 86 -6.93 -0.17 -2.56
N GLY A 87 -7.53 -1.36 -2.60
CA GLY A 87 -8.37 -1.83 -3.70
C GLY A 87 -7.63 -2.45 -4.89
N ARG A 88 -6.34 -2.76 -4.75
CA ARG A 88 -5.52 -3.28 -5.87
C ARG A 88 -4.95 -4.68 -5.63
N ARG A 89 -5.48 -5.41 -4.65
CA ARG A 89 -5.03 -6.77 -4.29
C ARG A 89 -5.16 -7.75 -5.44
N ASP A 90 -6.28 -7.74 -6.16
CA ASP A 90 -6.55 -8.60 -7.31
C ASP A 90 -5.55 -8.40 -8.46
N ARG A 91 -5.09 -7.15 -8.64
CA ARG A 91 -4.14 -6.76 -9.69
C ARG A 91 -2.68 -6.82 -9.26
N ILE A 92 -2.37 -7.17 -8.00
CA ILE A 92 -1.00 -7.05 -7.47
C ILE A 92 0.01 -7.90 -8.24
N ARG A 93 -0.42 -9.05 -8.77
CA ARG A 93 0.39 -9.97 -9.60
C ARG A 93 0.69 -9.43 -11.00
N THR A 94 0.23 -8.22 -11.33
CA THR A 94 0.59 -7.50 -12.56
C THR A 94 1.61 -6.39 -12.30
N ILE A 95 2.10 -6.24 -11.07
CA ILE A 95 3.00 -5.13 -10.74
C ILE A 95 4.28 -5.18 -11.56
N ARG A 96 4.66 -4.01 -12.10
CA ARG A 96 5.81 -3.83 -13.02
C ARG A 96 5.71 -4.58 -14.35
N GLN A 97 4.57 -5.20 -14.65
CA GLN A 97 4.32 -5.83 -15.94
C GLN A 97 3.71 -4.84 -16.94
N PRO A 98 3.88 -5.05 -18.25
CA PRO A 98 3.17 -4.28 -19.27
C PRO A 98 1.66 -4.26 -19.01
N ASN A 99 1.04 -3.08 -19.08
CA ASN A 99 -0.38 -2.86 -18.78
C ASN A 99 -0.83 -3.22 -17.35
N GLY A 100 0.10 -3.49 -16.44
CA GLY A 100 -0.15 -3.82 -15.05
C GLY A 100 -0.06 -2.62 -14.10
N LEU A 101 0.06 -2.91 -12.80
CA LEU A 101 0.30 -1.88 -11.78
C LEU A 101 1.72 -1.32 -11.87
N TYR A 102 1.86 -0.03 -11.56
CA TYR A 102 3.16 0.62 -11.43
C TYR A 102 3.88 0.11 -10.18
N GLY A 103 5.21 -0.01 -10.25
CA GLY A 103 6.05 -0.39 -9.10
C GLY A 103 6.20 0.69 -8.03
N PHE A 104 5.61 1.85 -8.24
CA PHE A 104 5.62 3.01 -7.36
C PHE A 104 4.21 3.61 -7.28
N THR A 105 3.99 4.59 -6.42
CA THR A 105 2.71 5.32 -6.40
C THR A 105 2.52 6.09 -7.70
N LYS A 106 1.30 6.11 -8.23
CA LYS A 106 0.97 6.87 -9.45
C LYS A 106 -0.42 7.49 -9.33
N ARG A 107 -0.48 8.81 -9.48
CA ARG A 107 -1.72 9.61 -9.36
C ARG A 107 -2.86 9.14 -10.27
N SER A 108 -2.54 8.72 -11.49
CA SER A 108 -3.53 8.22 -12.44
C SER A 108 -3.96 6.77 -12.19
N GLU A 109 -3.29 6.05 -11.28
CA GLU A 109 -3.60 4.65 -10.96
C GLU A 109 -4.60 4.53 -9.80
N SER A 110 -4.53 5.42 -8.80
CA SER A 110 -5.39 5.38 -7.63
C SER A 110 -5.53 6.74 -6.96
N GLU A 111 -6.71 7.02 -6.39
CA GLU A 111 -6.95 8.17 -5.51
C GLU A 111 -6.14 8.11 -4.20
N TYR A 112 -5.67 6.91 -3.81
CA TYR A 112 -4.81 6.69 -2.65
C TYR A 112 -3.33 7.04 -2.92
N ASP A 113 -2.99 7.38 -4.17
CA ASP A 113 -1.64 7.76 -4.60
C ASP A 113 -1.60 9.27 -4.93
N PRO A 114 -1.74 10.19 -3.95
CA PRO A 114 -1.89 11.61 -4.22
C PRO A 114 -0.66 12.25 -4.89
N PHE A 115 0.50 11.60 -4.75
CA PHE A 115 1.76 11.98 -5.38
C PHE A 115 2.46 10.75 -5.96
N GLY A 116 3.01 10.89 -7.17
CA GLY A 116 3.85 9.87 -7.78
C GLY A 116 5.32 10.23 -7.57
N ALA A 117 6.09 9.31 -7.02
CA ALA A 117 7.54 9.44 -6.86
C ALA A 117 8.22 8.18 -7.39
N ALA A 118 9.45 8.33 -7.84
CA ALA A 118 10.37 7.24 -8.20
C ALA A 118 11.81 7.69 -7.91
N HIS A 119 12.11 8.97 -8.18
CA HIS A 119 13.23 9.65 -7.56
C HIS A 119 12.95 9.91 -6.07
N SER A 120 14.01 9.81 -5.26
CA SER A 120 13.94 10.02 -3.82
C SER A 120 13.90 11.51 -3.47
N SER A 121 13.60 11.78 -2.21
CA SER A 121 13.68 13.10 -1.57
C SER A 121 12.69 14.14 -2.10
N THR A 122 11.58 13.68 -2.68
CA THR A 122 10.56 14.55 -3.28
C THR A 122 9.30 14.67 -2.43
N SER A 123 9.08 13.74 -1.49
CA SER A 123 7.86 13.65 -0.67
C SER A 123 7.62 14.85 0.24
N ILE A 124 8.66 15.39 0.89
CA ILE A 124 8.54 16.49 1.86
C ILE A 124 8.12 17.78 1.14
N SER A 125 8.79 18.12 0.03
CA SER A 125 8.43 19.29 -0.78
C SER A 125 7.01 19.17 -1.35
N ALA A 126 6.63 17.99 -1.84
CA ALA A 126 5.26 17.74 -2.29
C ALA A 126 4.25 17.87 -1.14
N GLY A 127 4.58 17.32 0.03
CA GLY A 127 3.76 17.39 1.23
C GLY A 127 3.54 18.83 1.70
N LEU A 128 4.60 19.66 1.68
CA LEU A 128 4.50 21.09 1.98
C LEU A 128 3.54 21.80 1.02
N GLY A 129 3.68 21.57 -0.29
CA GLY A 129 2.79 22.16 -1.29
C GLY A 129 1.32 21.75 -1.08
N MET A 130 1.06 20.48 -0.77
CA MET A 130 -0.29 20.00 -0.48
C MET A 130 -0.85 20.56 0.84
N ALA A 131 -0.01 20.81 1.85
CA ALA A 131 -0.42 21.38 3.12
C ALA A 131 -0.75 22.88 3.01
N VAL A 132 -0.01 23.63 2.18
CA VAL A 132 -0.27 25.06 1.94
C VAL A 132 -1.55 25.27 1.14
N ALA A 133 -1.87 24.36 0.23
CA ALA A 133 -3.08 24.44 -0.61
C ALA A 133 -4.36 23.91 0.05
N ARG A 134 -4.29 23.44 1.30
CA ARG A 134 -5.40 22.76 2.00
C ARG A 134 -6.52 23.70 2.45
#